data_AF-A0A959Q8Y2-F1
#
_entry.id   AF-A0A959Q8Y2-F1
#
_cell.length_a   1.000
_cell.length_b   1.000
_cell.length_c   1.000
_cell.angle_alpha   90.00
_cell.angle_beta   90.00
_cell.angle_gamma   90.00
#
_symmetry.space_group_name_H-M   'P 1'
#
loop_
_entity.id
_entity.type
_entity.pdbx_description
1 polymer ?
#
loop_
_entity_poly.entity_id
_entity_poly.type
_entity_poly.pdbx_seq_one_letter_code
_entity_poly.pdbx_strand_id
1 'polypeptide(L)'
;MRYLKKFLIIVVSVLFTLNLSAQSTPEADEDAFFIRKIFDTALTQGSCYDWLDYLTSRIGGRLSGSPQAAAAVEYTRQMLDSLQLDTVWLQ
;
A
#
# COMPACT_ATOMS: atom_id res chain seq x y z
N MET A 1 -53.50 21.64 -29.64
CA MET A 1 -52.99 21.28 -28.30
C MET A 1 -52.34 19.89 -28.19
N ARG A 2 -52.73 18.86 -28.98
CA ARG A 2 -52.20 17.49 -28.84
C ARG A 2 -50.72 17.33 -29.24
N TYR A 3 -50.24 18.07 -30.24
CA TYR A 3 -48.84 18.05 -30.68
C TYR A 3 -47.90 18.80 -29.74
N LEU A 4 -48.38 19.89 -29.12
CA LEU A 4 -47.60 20.69 -28.16
C LEU A 4 -47.28 19.89 -26.88
N LYS A 5 -48.22 19.07 -26.40
CA LYS A 5 -47.98 18.16 -25.26
C LYS A 5 -46.96 17.07 -25.59
N LYS A 6 -46.96 16.53 -26.82
CA LYS A 6 -45.96 15.54 -27.27
C LYS A 6 -44.56 16.14 -27.36
N PHE A 7 -44.45 17.36 -27.88
CA PHE A 7 -43.19 18.11 -27.92
C PHE A 7 -42.63 18.37 -26.51
N LEU A 8 -43.49 18.82 -25.60
CA LEU A 8 -43.12 19.04 -24.19
C LEU A 8 -42.58 17.77 -23.52
N ILE A 9 -43.23 16.62 -23.74
CA ILE A 9 -42.80 15.32 -23.17
C ILE A 9 -41.41 14.92 -23.69
N ILE A 10 -41.13 15.14 -24.98
CA ILE A 10 -39.82 14.83 -25.56
C ILE A 10 -38.73 15.72 -24.94
N VAL A 11 -38.99 17.03 -24.79
CA VAL A 11 -38.04 17.97 -24.18
C VAL A 11 -37.74 17.60 -22.73
N VAL A 12 -38.76 17.23 -21.94
CA VAL A 12 -38.57 16.78 -20.55
C VAL A 12 -37.79 15.47 -20.48
N SER A 13 -38.06 14.52 -21.39
CA SER A 13 -37.32 13.25 -21.47
C SER A 13 -35.85 13.47 -21.79
N VAL A 14 -35.53 14.40 -22.70
CA VAL A 14 -34.14 14.72 -23.08
C VAL A 14 -33.42 15.41 -21.91
N LEU A 15 -34.07 16.33 -21.22
CA LEU A 15 -33.51 16.99 -20.03
C LEU A 15 -33.23 16.00 -18.89
N PHE A 16 -34.05 14.95 -18.75
CA PHE A 16 -33.85 13.89 -17.76
C PHE A 16 -32.62 13.02 -18.09
N THR A 17 -32.34 12.77 -19.37
CA THR A 17 -31.16 12.00 -19.80
C THR A 17 -29.82 12.72 -19.62
N LEU A 18 -29.82 14.05 -19.53
CA LEU A 18 -28.59 14.84 -19.36
C LEU A 18 -28.02 14.80 -17.93
N ASN A 19 -28.77 14.26 -16.96
CA ASN A 19 -28.33 14.11 -15.57
C ASN A 19 -27.94 12.66 -15.21
N LEU A 20 -27.90 11.74 -16.20
CA LEU A 20 -27.48 10.35 -16.00
C LEU A 20 -25.95 10.25 -16.01
N SER A 21 -25.32 10.59 -14.89
CA SER A 21 -23.90 10.31 -14.62
C SER A 21 -23.73 8.88 -14.12
N ALA A 22 -23.89 7.89 -15.01
CA ALA A 22 -23.64 6.46 -14.69
C ALA A 22 -22.22 6.01 -15.04
N GLN A 23 -21.48 6.79 -15.82
CA GLN A 23 -20.08 6.54 -16.12
C GLN A 23 -19.25 7.23 -15.03
N SER A 24 -19.06 6.56 -13.90
CA SER A 24 -17.87 6.80 -13.10
C SER A 24 -16.69 6.61 -14.05
N THR A 25 -16.00 7.70 -14.39
CA THR A 25 -14.62 7.60 -14.90
C THR A 25 -13.89 6.62 -13.99
N PRO A 26 -13.06 5.70 -14.53
CA PRO A 26 -12.21 4.93 -13.65
C PRO A 26 -11.36 5.97 -12.93
N GLU A 27 -11.65 6.22 -11.65
CA GLU A 27 -10.69 6.81 -10.74
C GLU A 27 -9.42 6.02 -11.02
N ALA A 28 -8.41 6.70 -11.52
CA ALA A 28 -7.17 6.07 -11.90
C ALA A 28 -6.69 5.31 -10.66
N ASP A 29 -6.83 3.97 -10.72
CA ASP A 29 -6.95 3.05 -9.59
C ASP A 29 -5.96 3.41 -8.47
N GLU A 30 -6.42 4.22 -7.50
CA GLU A 30 -5.56 4.86 -6.50
C GLU A 30 -4.81 3.80 -5.69
N ASP A 31 -5.50 2.69 -5.43
CA ASP A 31 -4.96 1.48 -4.82
C ASP A 31 -3.85 0.87 -5.68
N ALA A 32 -4.05 0.75 -7.00
CA ALA A 32 -3.00 0.25 -7.90
C ALA A 32 -1.75 1.14 -7.91
N PHE A 33 -1.92 2.48 -7.90
CA PHE A 33 -0.79 3.40 -7.79
C PHE A 33 -0.10 3.31 -6.42
N PHE A 34 -0.86 3.13 -5.34
CA PHE A 34 -0.31 2.95 -4.00
C PHE A 34 0.50 1.65 -3.90
N ILE A 35 -0.03 0.53 -4.40
CA ILE A 35 0.69 -0.75 -4.47
C ILE A 35 1.96 -0.60 -5.30
N ARG A 36 1.87 0.08 -6.45
CA ARG A 36 3.05 0.34 -7.29
C ARG A 36 4.11 1.15 -6.55
N LYS A 37 3.71 2.16 -5.79
CA LYS A 37 4.62 2.96 -4.96
C LYS A 37 5.32 2.12 -3.89
N ILE A 38 4.61 1.21 -3.21
CA ILE A 38 5.23 0.28 -2.25
C ILE A 38 6.28 -0.59 -2.96
N PHE A 39 5.92 -1.15 -4.11
CA PHE A 39 6.80 -2.01 -4.89
C PHE A 39 8.08 -1.28 -5.34
N ASP A 40 7.93 -0.10 -5.92
CA ASP A 40 9.06 0.71 -6.38
C ASP A 40 9.94 1.12 -5.20
N THR A 41 9.35 1.47 -4.04
CA THR A 41 10.10 1.80 -2.81
C THR A 41 10.89 0.60 -2.29
N ALA A 42 10.27 -0.59 -2.24
CA ALA A 42 10.93 -1.80 -1.76
C ALA A 42 12.15 -2.19 -2.62
N LEU A 43 12.10 -1.95 -3.93
CA LEU A 43 13.19 -2.26 -4.86
C LEU A 43 14.28 -1.19 -4.91
N THR A 44 13.95 0.08 -4.70
CA THR A 44 14.90 1.19 -4.87
C THR A 44 15.47 1.70 -3.56
N GLN A 45 14.77 1.52 -2.44
CA GLN A 45 15.13 2.06 -1.12
C GLN A 45 15.23 0.94 -0.06
N GLY A 46 15.45 -0.31 -0.48
CA GLY A 46 15.54 -1.44 0.44
C GLY A 46 16.87 -1.48 1.20
N SER A 47 16.82 -1.64 2.52
CA SER A 47 17.99 -1.88 3.40
C SER A 47 18.24 -3.36 3.70
N CYS A 48 17.54 -4.26 3.02
CA CYS A 48 17.54 -5.70 3.30
C CYS A 48 18.92 -6.35 3.14
N TYR A 49 19.74 -5.88 2.18
CA TYR A 49 21.07 -6.41 1.96
C TYR A 49 22.02 -6.06 3.11
N ASP A 50 22.09 -4.79 3.51
CA ASP A 50 22.96 -4.33 4.60
C ASP A 50 22.59 -5.00 5.93
N TRP A 51 21.29 -5.17 6.16
CA TRP A 51 20.80 -5.88 7.34
C TRP A 51 21.19 -7.36 7.35
N LEU A 52 21.09 -8.03 6.19
CA LEU A 52 21.49 -9.41 6.04
C LEU A 52 23.01 -9.57 6.19
N ASP A 53 23.80 -8.67 5.60
CA ASP A 53 25.26 -8.70 5.72
C ASP A 53 25.69 -8.55 7.19
N TYR A 54 25.11 -7.59 7.93
CA TYR A 54 25.40 -7.47 9.36
C TYR A 54 25.07 -8.76 10.12
N LEU A 55 23.89 -9.34 9.85
CA LEU A 55 23.48 -10.61 10.44
C LEU A 55 24.50 -11.72 10.14
N THR A 56 24.95 -11.90 8.89
CA THR A 56 25.84 -13.01 8.53
C THR A 56 27.29 -12.77 8.90
N SER A 57 27.77 -11.54 8.74
CA SER A 57 29.19 -11.19 8.82
C SER A 57 29.61 -10.73 10.22
N ARG A 58 28.69 -10.16 11.02
CA ARG A 58 28.99 -9.67 12.39
C ARG A 58 28.51 -10.60 13.48
N ILE A 59 27.31 -11.19 13.33
CA ILE A 59 26.75 -12.10 14.35
C ILE A 59 27.16 -13.55 14.09
N GLY A 60 27.14 -14.00 12.83
CA GLY A 60 27.53 -15.35 12.45
C GLY A 60 26.47 -16.42 12.71
N GLY A 61 26.89 -17.63 13.06
CA GLY A 61 26.02 -18.80 13.19
C GLY A 61 25.05 -18.73 14.37
N ARG A 62 23.74 -18.81 14.10
CA ARG A 62 22.64 -18.61 15.06
C ARG A 62 22.02 -19.94 15.51
N LEU A 63 22.81 -20.82 16.12
CA LEU A 63 22.26 -22.07 16.68
C LEU A 63 21.29 -21.72 17.83
N SER A 64 20.12 -22.35 17.90
CA SER A 64 19.14 -22.07 18.95
C SER A 64 19.75 -22.21 20.35
N GLY A 65 19.51 -21.22 21.22
CA GLY A 65 20.08 -21.15 22.58
C GLY A 65 21.54 -20.69 22.65
N SER A 66 22.20 -20.44 21.52
CA SER A 66 23.55 -19.87 21.50
C SER A 66 23.54 -18.35 21.81
N PRO A 67 24.67 -17.78 22.27
CA PRO A 67 24.82 -16.34 22.42
C PRO A 67 24.54 -15.55 21.13
N GLN A 68 24.89 -16.12 19.98
CA GLN A 68 24.69 -15.52 18.66
C GLN A 68 23.22 -15.46 18.28
N ALA A 69 22.42 -16.45 18.66
CA ALA A 69 20.98 -16.41 18.47
C ALA A 69 20.34 -15.27 19.29
N ALA A 70 20.74 -15.10 20.55
CA ALA A 70 20.28 -13.98 21.38
C ALA A 70 20.73 -12.61 20.81
N ALA A 71 21.98 -12.52 20.34
CA ALA A 71 22.50 -11.31 19.71
C ALA A 71 21.72 -10.93 18.43
N ALA A 72 21.30 -11.93 17.63
CA ALA A 72 20.49 -11.69 16.45
C ALA A 72 19.09 -11.15 16.79
N VAL A 73 18.46 -11.70 17.83
CA VAL A 73 17.16 -11.22 18.32
C VAL A 73 17.27 -9.76 18.77
N GLU A 74 18.29 -9.44 19.57
CA GLU A 74 18.50 -8.07 20.06
C GLU A 74 18.84 -7.09 18.93
N TYR A 75 19.65 -7.50 17.95
CA TYR A 75 19.94 -6.69 16.76
C TYR A 75 18.67 -6.36 15.97
N THR A 76 17.82 -7.35 15.70
CA THR A 76 16.56 -7.12 14.99
C THR A 76 15.62 -6.22 15.78
N ARG A 77 15.57 -6.36 17.11
CA ARG A 77 14.80 -5.46 17.98
C ARG A 77 15.27 -4.00 17.87
N GLN A 78 16.59 -3.77 17.93
CA GLN A 78 17.18 -2.42 17.77
C GLN A 78 16.92 -1.83 16.39
N MET A 79 17.00 -2.64 15.35
CA MET A 79 16.65 -2.23 13.99
C MET A 79 15.19 -1.80 13.91
N LEU A 80 14.26 -2.61 14.42
CA LEU A 80 12.82 -2.29 14.42
C LEU A 80 12.50 -1.03 15.23
N ASP A 81 13.14 -0.83 16.38
CA ASP A 81 13.02 0.39 17.18
C ASP A 81 13.42 1.65 16.38
N SER A 82 14.43 1.54 15.51
CA SER A 82 14.92 2.67 14.72
C SER A 82 13.95 3.09 13.61
N LEU A 83 12.99 2.24 13.25
CA LEU A 83 12.06 2.44 12.13
C LEU A 83 10.78 3.20 12.51
N GLN A 84 10.71 3.78 13.72
CA GLN A 84 9.56 4.58 14.18
C GLN A 84 8.23 3.81 14.13
N LEU A 85 8.28 2.51 14.41
CA LEU A 85 7.11 1.64 14.51
C LEU A 85 6.33 1.90 15.81
N ASP A 86 5.05 1.55 15.85
CA ASP A 86 4.19 1.82 17.01
C ASP A 86 4.69 1.13 18.29
N THR A 87 5.01 -0.17 18.22
CA THR A 87 5.57 -0.94 19.35
C THR A 87 6.44 -2.10 18.86
N VAL A 88 7.45 -2.47 19.65
CA VAL A 88 8.36 -3.60 19.37
C VAL A 88 8.47 -4.46 20.64
N TRP A 89 8.31 -5.78 20.48
CA TRP A 89 8.33 -6.75 21.58
C TRP A 89 9.23 -7.94 21.24
N LEU A 90 9.81 -8.57 22.26
CA LEU A 90 10.52 -9.84 22.16
C LEU A 90 9.61 -10.98 22.65
N GLN A 91 9.77 -12.18 22.08
CA GLN A 91 9.06 -13.40 22.46
C GLN A 91 10.03 -14.48 22.94
#